data_AF-A0A3M1W0X9-F1
#
_entry.id   AF-A0A3M1W0X9-F1
#
_cell.length_a   1.000
_cell.length_b   1.000
_cell.length_c   1.000
_cell.angle_alpha   90.00
_cell.angle_beta   90.00
_cell.angle_gamma   90.00
#
_symmetry.space_group_name_H-M   'P 1'
#
loop_
_entity.id
_entity.type
_entity.pdbx_description
1 polymer ?
#
loop_
_entity_poly.entity_id
_entity_poly.type
_entity_poly.pdbx_seq_one_letter_code
_entity_poly.pdbx_strand_id
1 'polypeptide(L)'
;MNVKAYPLFVILLASLLTTNVACHKKKRVTAPNYFQRAEAYFRAGDYARAAQAYEAYLSHNPSPSTHDRALFRLALTYLFPQSTVHDAQRAMEILQRLVTRFPESPYAPEAHLLLGLQADVNNLRAYVNERISEIQRLQNEVRTLRSERDAKQSEAQRLREEIHRLHQEIETLRSELRDKENQLRELKNELEQLKRIDIERRPPRPPNSP
;
A
#
# COMPACT_ATOMS: atom_id res chain seq x y z
N MET A 1 56.21 -4.75 103.04
CA MET A 1 54.78 -5.02 102.79
C MET A 1 54.14 -3.79 102.18
N ASN A 2 53.58 -3.96 100.99
CA ASN A 2 52.60 -3.13 100.26
C ASN A 2 52.91 -1.68 99.89
N VAL A 3 53.57 -1.56 98.74
CA VAL A 3 53.42 -0.48 97.75
C VAL A 3 52.10 -0.69 97.01
N LYS A 4 51.29 0.36 96.82
CA LYS A 4 50.63 0.70 95.55
C LYS A 4 49.95 2.07 95.62
N ALA A 5 50.44 2.94 94.74
CA ALA A 5 50.03 4.30 94.50
C ALA A 5 49.19 4.37 93.20
N TYR A 6 48.03 5.04 93.28
CA TYR A 6 47.29 5.83 92.26
C TYR A 6 46.86 5.15 90.91
N PRO A 7 45.84 5.66 90.16
CA PRO A 7 45.42 7.07 90.13
C PRO A 7 43.92 7.43 90.00
N LEU A 8 43.63 8.58 90.61
CA LEU A 8 42.55 9.53 90.34
C LEU A 8 42.68 10.14 88.92
N PHE A 9 42.39 9.37 87.86
CA PHE A 9 42.48 9.89 86.48
C PHE A 9 41.26 9.61 85.58
N VAL A 10 40.13 9.16 86.13
CA VAL A 10 38.96 8.78 85.31
C VAL A 10 37.81 9.81 85.33
N ILE A 11 37.92 10.90 86.10
CA ILE A 11 36.77 11.82 86.30
C ILE A 11 36.83 13.10 85.43
N LEU A 12 37.83 13.27 84.55
CA LEU A 12 38.01 14.53 83.79
C LEU A 12 37.97 14.39 82.26
N LEU A 13 37.21 13.42 81.72
CA LEU A 13 37.05 13.22 80.27
C LEU A 13 35.64 12.72 79.88
N ALA A 14 34.59 13.22 80.55
CA ALA A 14 33.20 12.84 80.22
C ALA A 14 32.18 13.98 80.34
N SER A 15 32.60 15.24 80.19
CA SER A 15 31.69 16.40 80.27
C SER A 15 31.78 17.42 79.13
N LEU A 16 32.58 17.17 78.09
CA LEU A 16 32.61 18.02 76.89
C LEU A 16 32.87 17.16 75.64
N LEU A 17 31.81 16.96 74.85
CA LEU A 17 31.62 16.28 73.53
C LEU A 17 30.41 15.33 73.73
N THR A 18 29.21 15.58 73.25
CA THR A 18 28.79 16.11 71.95
C THR A 18 27.38 16.73 72.09
N THR A 19 27.26 18.03 71.90
CA THR A 19 26.55 18.63 70.76
C THR A 19 25.38 17.81 70.20
N ASN A 20 24.18 18.29 70.56
CA ASN A 20 23.21 18.73 69.57
C ASN A 20 22.77 17.66 68.54
N VAL A 21 22.02 16.65 69.00
CA VAL A 21 21.13 15.90 68.12
C VAL A 21 19.91 16.77 67.85
N ALA A 22 20.10 17.79 67.02
CA ALA A 22 19.00 18.40 66.29
C ALA A 22 18.46 17.32 65.34
N CYS A 23 17.37 16.69 65.74
CA CYS A 23 16.59 15.77 64.93
C CYS A 23 16.02 16.54 63.73
N HIS A 24 16.83 16.70 62.67
CA HIS A 24 16.31 17.00 61.36
C HIS A 24 15.45 15.80 60.96
N LYS A 25 14.13 15.93 61.13
CA LYS A 25 13.17 15.19 60.33
C LYS A 25 13.56 15.45 58.87
N LYS A 26 14.35 14.53 58.29
CA LYS A 26 14.47 14.38 56.85
C LYS A 26 13.03 14.27 56.40
N LYS A 27 12.46 15.34 55.82
CA LYS A 27 11.25 15.21 55.01
C LYS A 27 11.60 14.07 54.07
N ARG A 28 10.98 12.89 54.26
CA ARG A 28 10.93 11.91 53.19
C ARG A 28 10.37 12.73 52.04
N VAL A 29 11.21 13.06 51.06
CA VAL A 29 10.73 13.45 49.76
C VAL A 29 9.94 12.23 49.36
N THR A 30 8.62 12.29 49.52
CA THR A 30 7.74 11.27 48.99
C THR A 30 8.10 11.22 47.52
N ALA A 31 8.71 10.12 47.08
CA ALA A 31 9.06 9.93 45.69
C ALA A 31 7.84 10.37 44.87
N PRO A 32 8.01 11.16 43.79
CA PRO A 32 6.88 11.58 42.98
C PRO A 32 6.03 10.35 42.69
N ASN A 33 4.73 10.39 43.02
CA ASN A 33 3.86 9.26 42.75
C ASN A 33 3.55 9.25 41.26
N TYR A 34 4.54 8.84 40.46
CA TYR A 34 4.53 8.83 39.00
C TYR A 34 3.31 8.07 38.47
N PHE A 35 2.94 6.97 39.13
CA PHE A 35 1.77 6.19 38.81
C PHE A 35 0.47 6.99 38.97
N GLN A 36 0.24 7.65 40.11
CA GLN A 36 -0.98 8.47 40.31
C GLN A 36 -1.07 9.63 39.33
N ARG A 37 0.06 10.27 39.00
CA ARG A 37 0.12 11.34 37.98
C ARG A 37 -0.22 10.79 36.60
N ALA A 38 0.33 9.64 36.23
CA ALA A 38 0.06 8.98 34.97
C ALA A 38 -1.43 8.62 34.82
N GLU A 39 -2.06 8.07 35.86
CA GLU A 39 -3.49 7.79 35.89
C GLU A 39 -4.35 9.06 35.80
N ALA A 40 -3.91 10.17 36.41
CA ALA A 40 -4.59 11.46 36.27
C ALA A 40 -4.52 11.98 34.83
N TYR A 41 -3.34 11.97 34.20
CA TYR A 41 -3.17 12.37 32.81
C TYR A 41 -3.94 11.47 31.84
N PHE A 42 -3.91 10.15 32.06
CA PHE A 42 -4.64 9.18 31.25
C PHE A 42 -6.15 9.45 31.29
N ARG A 43 -6.71 9.70 32.48
CA ARG A 43 -8.14 10.05 32.63
C ARG A 43 -8.50 11.41 32.04
N ALA A 44 -7.55 12.34 32.01
CA ALA A 44 -7.71 13.64 31.35
C ALA A 44 -7.58 13.57 29.82
N GLY A 45 -7.25 12.40 29.24
CA GLY A 45 -6.99 12.23 27.81
C GLY A 45 -5.65 12.79 27.35
N ASP A 46 -4.80 13.24 28.29
CA ASP A 46 -3.46 13.73 27.96
C ASP A 46 -2.48 12.55 27.87
N TYR A 47 -2.58 11.83 26.75
CA TYR A 47 -1.82 10.61 26.53
C TYR A 47 -0.31 10.85 26.47
N ALA A 48 0.13 12.03 26.02
CA ALA A 48 1.55 12.38 25.98
C ALA A 48 2.15 12.50 27.39
N ARG A 49 1.51 13.26 28.29
CA ARG A 49 1.96 13.35 29.69
C ARG A 49 1.74 12.04 30.45
N ALA A 50 0.69 11.29 30.13
CA ALA A 50 0.45 9.97 30.70
C ALA A 50 1.59 9.01 30.36
N ALA A 51 1.99 8.92 29.08
CA ALA A 51 3.07 8.06 28.64
C ALA A 51 4.39 8.38 29.37
N GLN A 52 4.78 9.65 29.42
CA GLN A 52 5.98 10.10 30.16
C GLN A 52 5.94 9.69 31.64
N ALA A 53 4.80 9.86 32.29
CA ALA A 53 4.65 9.54 33.70
C ALA A 53 4.64 8.02 33.98
N TYR A 54 4.02 7.21 33.11
CA TYR A 54 4.08 5.75 33.21
C TYR A 54 5.49 5.22 32.95
N GLU A 55 6.24 5.80 32.01
CA GLU A 55 7.64 5.42 31.77
C GLU A 55 8.55 5.79 32.94
N ALA A 56 8.38 6.98 33.49
CA ALA A 56 9.06 7.39 34.72
C ALA A 56 8.74 6.42 35.88
N TYR A 57 7.48 5.97 35.99
CA TYR A 57 7.08 4.99 36.99
C TYR A 57 7.75 3.63 36.78
N LEU A 58 7.72 3.10 35.55
CA LEU A 58 8.28 1.80 35.21
C LEU A 58 9.81 1.75 35.28
N SER A 59 10.49 2.91 35.23
CA SER A 59 11.95 3.03 35.40
C SER A 59 12.39 3.18 36.86
N HIS A 60 11.53 3.64 37.77
CA HIS A 60 11.88 3.96 39.17
C HIS A 60 11.26 2.96 40.17
N ASN A 61 11.51 1.67 39.98
CA ASN A 61 11.03 0.57 40.85
C ASN A 61 9.49 0.56 41.04
N PRO A 62 8.74 0.10 40.03
CA PRO A 62 7.29 -0.02 40.14
C PRO A 62 6.90 -1.01 41.25
N SER A 63 5.83 -0.69 41.98
CA SER A 63 5.21 -1.61 42.94
C SER A 63 4.68 -2.85 42.21
N PRO A 64 4.91 -4.07 42.74
CA PRO A 64 4.38 -5.31 42.14
C PRO A 64 2.86 -5.27 41.89
N SER A 65 2.11 -4.60 42.76
CA SER A 65 0.64 -4.51 42.70
C SER A 65 0.06 -3.65 41.55
N THR A 66 0.90 -2.84 40.90
CA THR A 66 0.46 -1.88 39.87
C THR A 66 1.37 -1.88 38.63
N HIS A 67 2.38 -2.75 38.59
CA HIS A 67 3.33 -2.84 37.48
C HIS A 67 2.61 -3.28 36.20
N ASP A 68 1.81 -4.33 36.28
CA ASP A 68 1.00 -4.86 35.18
C ASP A 68 0.00 -3.82 34.65
N ARG A 69 -0.72 -3.14 35.57
CA ARG A 69 -1.63 -2.03 35.22
C ARG A 69 -0.91 -0.90 34.51
N ALA A 70 0.28 -0.51 35.00
CA ALA A 70 1.06 0.56 34.38
C ALA A 70 1.53 0.18 32.97
N LEU A 71 1.95 -1.07 32.75
CA LEU A 71 2.27 -1.58 31.41
C LEU A 71 1.04 -1.54 30.50
N PHE A 72 -0.10 -2.04 30.99
CA PHE A 72 -1.33 -2.07 30.23
C PHE A 72 -1.78 -0.66 29.82
N ARG A 73 -1.83 0.26 30.78
CA ARG A 73 -2.21 1.66 30.55
C ARG A 73 -1.24 2.36 29.60
N LEU A 74 0.07 2.15 29.75
CA LEU A 74 1.06 2.70 28.83
C LEU A 74 0.85 2.16 27.41
N ALA A 75 0.62 0.87 27.23
CA ALA A 75 0.29 0.33 25.92
C ALA A 75 -0.96 0.98 25.31
N LEU A 76 -2.01 1.19 26.10
CA LEU A 76 -3.21 1.90 25.64
C LEU A 76 -2.92 3.37 25.25
N THR A 77 -2.02 4.07 25.95
CA THR A 77 -1.62 5.43 25.56
C THR A 77 -0.96 5.45 24.18
N TYR A 78 -0.17 4.41 23.87
CA TYR A 78 0.51 4.24 22.59
C TYR A 78 -0.42 3.78 21.46
N LEU A 79 -1.54 3.12 21.78
CA LEU A 79 -2.51 2.64 20.79
C LEU A 79 -3.52 3.70 20.32
N PHE A 80 -3.61 4.85 20.98
CA PHE A 80 -4.61 5.84 20.63
C PHE A 80 -4.24 6.60 19.35
N PRO A 81 -4.93 6.41 18.20
CA PRO A 81 -4.45 6.90 16.90
C PRO A 81 -4.36 8.42 16.76
N GLN A 82 -5.15 9.15 17.54
CA GLN A 82 -5.16 10.62 17.53
C GLN A 82 -4.12 11.23 18.48
N SER A 83 -3.42 10.40 19.27
CA SER A 83 -2.39 10.85 20.19
C SER A 83 -1.10 11.19 19.43
N THR A 84 -0.42 12.26 19.84
CA THR A 84 0.91 12.61 19.30
C THR A 84 1.97 11.57 19.66
N VAL A 85 1.73 10.75 20.69
CA VAL A 85 2.60 9.64 21.06
C VAL A 85 2.15 8.31 20.47
N HIS A 86 1.22 8.28 19.50
CA HIS A 86 0.76 7.03 18.90
C HIS A 86 1.92 6.23 18.30
N ASP A 87 2.09 5.00 18.77
CA ASP A 87 3.09 4.04 18.31
C ASP A 87 2.59 2.62 18.60
N ALA A 88 1.90 2.05 17.61
CA ALA A 88 1.34 0.70 17.73
C ALA A 88 2.42 -0.36 17.97
N GLN A 89 3.62 -0.21 17.39
CA GLN A 89 4.69 -1.19 17.58
C GLN A 89 5.17 -1.19 19.03
N ARG A 90 5.44 -0.01 19.58
CA ARG A 90 5.85 0.15 20.97
C ARG A 90 4.77 -0.35 21.92
N ALA A 91 3.49 -0.11 21.62
CA ALA A 91 2.40 -0.68 22.38
C ALA A 91 2.42 -2.21 22.38
N MET A 92 2.62 -2.84 21.22
CA MET A 92 2.69 -4.31 21.11
C MET A 92 3.84 -4.88 21.92
N GLU A 93 5.02 -4.26 21.90
CA GLU A 93 6.17 -4.67 22.71
C GLU A 93 5.85 -4.63 24.22
N ILE A 94 5.12 -3.61 24.66
CA ILE A 94 4.70 -3.45 26.05
C ILE A 94 3.63 -4.50 26.42
N LEU A 95 2.64 -4.74 25.56
CA LEU A 95 1.64 -5.79 25.76
C LEU A 95 2.28 -7.18 25.79
N GLN A 96 3.23 -7.45 24.90
CA GLN A 96 3.98 -8.70 24.89
C GLN A 96 4.77 -8.88 26.19
N ARG A 97 5.41 -7.81 26.68
CA ARG A 97 6.07 -7.82 27.99
C ARG A 97 5.08 -8.08 29.12
N LEU A 98 3.87 -7.52 29.07
CA LEU A 98 2.83 -7.75 30.07
C LEU A 98 2.44 -9.23 30.13
N VAL A 99 2.04 -9.82 29.02
CA VAL A 99 1.60 -11.23 29.00
C VAL A 99 2.73 -12.22 29.33
N THR A 100 3.97 -11.84 29.02
CA THR A 100 5.15 -12.68 29.29
C THR A 100 5.59 -12.60 30.75
N ARG A 101 5.57 -11.41 31.38
CA ARG A 101 6.04 -11.21 32.76
C ARG A 101 4.94 -11.32 33.81
N PHE A 102 3.69 -11.08 33.43
CA PHE A 102 2.53 -11.08 34.31
C PHE A 102 1.39 -11.90 33.69
N PRO A 103 1.58 -13.21 33.44
CA PRO A 103 0.56 -14.06 32.81
C PRO A 103 -0.74 -14.14 33.61
N GLU A 104 -0.66 -14.07 34.95
CA GLU A 104 -1.81 -14.07 35.86
C GLU A 104 -2.44 -12.67 36.06
N SER A 105 -1.98 -11.66 35.31
CA SER A 105 -2.54 -10.31 35.41
C SER A 105 -4.00 -10.31 34.96
N PRO A 106 -4.89 -9.54 35.62
CA PRO A 106 -6.25 -9.33 35.13
C PRO A 106 -6.30 -8.66 33.74
N TYR A 107 -5.18 -8.07 33.28
CA TYR A 107 -5.06 -7.44 31.96
C TYR A 107 -4.54 -8.39 30.88
N ALA A 108 -4.07 -9.60 31.23
CA ALA A 108 -3.46 -10.52 30.26
C ALA A 108 -4.44 -10.95 29.14
N PRO A 109 -5.72 -11.31 29.41
CA PRO A 109 -6.66 -11.66 28.34
C PRO A 109 -6.90 -10.50 27.35
N GLU A 110 -7.04 -9.28 27.86
CA GLU A 110 -7.26 -8.09 27.03
C GLU A 110 -5.99 -7.74 26.23
N ALA A 111 -4.81 -7.89 26.82
CA ALA A 111 -3.55 -7.71 26.11
C ALA A 111 -3.38 -8.73 24.97
N HIS A 112 -3.74 -10.00 25.18
CA HIS A 112 -3.75 -11.01 24.11
C HIS A 112 -4.71 -10.65 22.98
N LEU A 113 -5.92 -10.18 23.32
CA LEU A 113 -6.89 -9.72 22.33
C LEU A 113 -6.33 -8.57 21.49
N LEU A 114 -5.73 -7.55 22.12
CA LEU A 114 -5.15 -6.41 21.43
C LEU A 114 -3.98 -6.81 20.52
N LEU A 115 -3.12 -7.73 20.96
CA LEU A 115 -2.04 -8.30 20.13
C LEU A 115 -2.61 -9.01 18.89
N GLY A 116 -3.66 -9.82 19.07
CA GLY A 116 -4.35 -10.53 17.98
C GLY A 116 -4.98 -9.56 16.98
N LEU A 117 -5.73 -8.57 17.47
CA LEU A 117 -6.35 -7.54 16.63
C LEU A 117 -5.32 -6.76 15.82
N GLN A 118 -4.16 -6.44 16.41
CA GLN A 118 -3.09 -5.76 15.67
C GLN A 118 -2.50 -6.65 14.57
N ALA A 119 -2.35 -7.96 14.82
CA ALA A 119 -1.93 -8.91 13.81
C ALA A 119 -2.94 -9.00 12.66
N ASP A 120 -4.25 -9.05 12.97
CA ASP A 120 -5.31 -9.05 11.97
C ASP A 120 -5.31 -7.76 11.14
N VAL A 121 -5.13 -6.59 11.77
CA VAL A 121 -4.98 -5.30 11.07
C VAL A 121 -3.79 -5.32 10.12
N ASN A 122 -2.65 -5.87 10.53
CA ASN A 122 -1.47 -5.98 9.68
C ASN A 122 -1.71 -6.92 8.49
N ASN A 123 -2.36 -8.07 8.72
CA ASN A 123 -2.72 -9.02 7.68
C ASN A 123 -3.70 -8.41 6.67
N LEU A 124 -4.73 -7.71 7.15
CA LEU A 124 -5.69 -7.00 6.31
C LEU A 124 -5.02 -5.90 5.49
N ARG A 125 -4.10 -5.15 6.09
CA ARG A 125 -3.33 -4.13 5.37
C ARG A 125 -2.48 -4.75 4.25
N ALA A 126 -1.82 -5.88 4.52
CA ALA A 126 -1.06 -6.61 3.50
C ALA A 126 -1.97 -7.07 2.35
N TYR A 127 -3.12 -7.67 2.67
CA TYR A 127 -4.12 -8.10 1.69
C TYR A 127 -4.62 -6.95 0.81
N VAL A 128 -4.95 -5.80 1.42
CA VAL A 128 -5.39 -4.60 0.68
C VAL A 128 -4.30 -4.11 -0.27
N ASN A 129 -3.04 -4.09 0.17
CA ASN A 129 -1.92 -3.67 -0.68
C ASN A 129 -1.70 -4.61 -1.88
N GLU A 130 -1.87 -5.91 -1.70
CA GLU A 130 -1.84 -6.90 -2.78
C GLU A 130 -2.97 -6.64 -3.79
N ARG A 131 -4.20 -6.42 -3.30
CA ARG A 131 -5.35 -6.10 -4.16
C ARG A 131 -5.19 -4.80 -4.93
N ILE A 132 -4.61 -3.76 -4.32
CA ILE A 132 -4.28 -2.50 -5.01
C ILE A 132 -3.30 -2.76 -6.15
N SER A 133 -2.26 -3.58 -5.90
CA SER A 133 -1.25 -3.90 -6.92
C SER A 133 -1.87 -4.66 -8.11
N GLU A 134 -2.79 -5.57 -7.83
CA GLU A 134 -3.51 -6.31 -8.88
C GLU A 134 -4.46 -5.41 -9.69
N ILE A 135 -5.18 -4.50 -9.02
CA ILE A 135 -6.03 -3.51 -9.71
C ILE A 135 -5.18 -2.65 -10.67
N GLN A 136 -4.01 -2.18 -10.23
CA GLN A 136 -3.11 -1.40 -11.08
C GLN A 136 -2.62 -2.19 -12.29
N ARG A 137 -2.28 -3.48 -12.09
CA ARG A 137 -1.88 -4.37 -13.18
C ARG A 137 -2.99 -4.54 -14.20
N LEU A 138 -4.21 -4.88 -13.75
CA LEU A 138 -5.37 -5.07 -14.62
C LEU A 138 -5.76 -3.77 -15.35
N GLN A 139 -5.62 -2.62 -14.70
CA GLN A 139 -5.85 -1.32 -15.35
C GLN A 139 -4.87 -1.07 -16.50
N ASN A 140 -3.59 -1.42 -16.33
CA ASN A 140 -2.59 -1.31 -17.40
C ASN A 140 -2.89 -2.29 -18.54
N GLU A 141 -3.28 -3.52 -18.22
CA GLU A 141 -3.66 -4.52 -19.23
C GLU A 141 -4.88 -4.06 -20.05
N VAL A 142 -5.95 -3.60 -19.38
CA VAL A 142 -7.12 -3.04 -20.05
C VAL A 142 -6.75 -1.85 -20.94
N ARG A 143 -5.83 -0.99 -20.50
CA ARG A 143 -5.35 0.14 -21.30
C ARG A 143 -4.64 -0.32 -22.57
N THR A 144 -3.74 -1.31 -22.47
CA THR A 144 -3.03 -1.88 -23.61
C THR A 144 -4.01 -2.53 -24.59
N LEU A 145 -4.91 -3.39 -24.10
CA LEU A 145 -5.91 -4.05 -24.94
C LEU A 145 -6.83 -3.05 -25.65
N ARG A 146 -7.19 -1.94 -25.01
CA ARG A 146 -7.95 -0.87 -25.66
C ARG A 146 -7.16 -0.23 -26.80
N SER A 147 -5.88 0.07 -26.60
CA SER A 147 -5.01 0.62 -27.66
C SER A 147 -4.87 -0.34 -28.84
N GLU A 148 -4.70 -1.64 -28.59
CA GLU A 148 -4.62 -2.66 -29.63
C GLU A 148 -5.93 -2.77 -30.41
N ARG A 149 -7.07 -2.77 -29.70
CA ARG A 149 -8.39 -2.79 -30.32
C ARG A 149 -8.61 -1.55 -31.21
N ASP A 150 -8.22 -0.37 -30.76
CA ASP A 150 -8.37 0.86 -31.55
C ASP A 150 -7.48 0.87 -32.80
N ALA A 151 -6.26 0.32 -32.70
CA ALA A 151 -5.37 0.13 -33.84
C ALA A 151 -5.98 -0.84 -34.87
N LYS A 152 -6.49 -1.99 -34.40
CA LYS A 152 -7.16 -2.98 -35.26
C LYS A 152 -8.43 -2.44 -35.91
N GLN A 153 -9.19 -1.61 -35.18
CA GLN A 153 -10.37 -0.96 -35.72
C GLN A 153 -10.02 0.05 -36.82
N SER A 154 -8.92 0.79 -36.66
CA SER A 154 -8.41 1.69 -37.69
C SER A 154 -7.92 0.94 -38.94
N GLU A 155 -7.24 -0.19 -38.76
CA GLU A 155 -6.81 -1.08 -39.85
C GLU A 155 -8.03 -1.64 -40.61
N ALA A 156 -9.03 -2.14 -39.90
CA ALA A 156 -10.27 -2.64 -40.50
C ALA A 156 -11.02 -1.56 -41.29
N GLN A 157 -11.03 -0.32 -40.81
CA GLN A 157 -11.65 0.80 -41.52
C GLN A 157 -10.90 1.13 -42.82
N ARG A 158 -9.57 1.16 -42.80
CA ARG A 158 -8.75 1.37 -44.01
C ARG A 158 -8.99 0.29 -45.07
N LEU A 159 -9.00 -0.98 -44.65
CA LEU A 159 -9.26 -2.10 -45.55
C LEU A 159 -10.67 -2.01 -46.16
N ARG A 160 -11.68 -1.58 -45.40
CA ARG A 160 -13.04 -1.35 -45.93
C ARG A 160 -13.06 -0.26 -47.00
N GLU A 161 -12.36 0.84 -46.79
CA GLU A 161 -12.25 1.93 -47.77
C GLU A 161 -11.50 1.49 -49.03
N GLU A 162 -10.44 0.69 -48.88
CA GLU A 162 -9.70 0.11 -50.01
C GLU A 162 -10.56 -0.86 -50.81
N ILE A 163 -11.27 -1.77 -50.13
CA ILE A 163 -12.24 -2.65 -50.76
C ILE A 163 -13.27 -1.82 -51.54
N HIS A 164 -13.81 -0.75 -50.95
CA HIS A 164 -14.79 0.10 -51.64
C HIS A 164 -14.21 0.75 -52.91
N ARG A 165 -12.97 1.26 -52.85
CA ARG A 165 -12.28 1.84 -54.02
C ARG A 165 -12.07 0.83 -55.12
N LEU A 166 -11.54 -0.36 -54.78
CA LEU A 166 -11.32 -1.43 -55.75
C LEU A 166 -12.63 -1.90 -56.40
N HIS A 167 -13.73 -1.93 -55.65
CA HIS A 167 -15.05 -2.22 -56.22
C HIS A 167 -15.48 -1.17 -57.26
N GLN A 168 -15.28 0.12 -56.97
CA GLN A 168 -15.58 1.19 -57.93
C GLN A 168 -14.73 1.05 -59.20
N GLU A 169 -13.43 0.77 -59.04
CA GLU A 169 -12.51 0.56 -60.17
C GLU A 169 -12.88 -0.66 -61.03
N ILE A 170 -13.30 -1.76 -60.40
CA ILE A 170 -13.81 -2.93 -61.13
C ILE A 170 -15.04 -2.56 -61.95
N GLU A 171 -15.97 -1.77 -61.39
CA GLU A 171 -17.17 -1.36 -62.13
C GLU A 171 -16.86 -0.40 -63.29
N THR A 172 -15.90 0.51 -63.14
CA THR A 172 -15.46 1.37 -64.25
C THR A 172 -14.81 0.55 -65.35
N LEU A 173 -13.88 -0.35 -65.01
CA LEU A 173 -13.19 -1.23 -65.97
C LEU A 173 -14.18 -2.16 -66.69
N ARG A 174 -15.20 -2.67 -65.99
CA ARG A 174 -16.28 -3.45 -66.61
C ARG A 174 -17.08 -2.63 -67.61
N SER A 175 -17.34 -1.35 -67.33
CA SER A 175 -18.03 -0.46 -68.28
C SER A 175 -17.19 -0.22 -69.53
N GLU A 176 -15.92 0.12 -69.35
CA GLU A 176 -14.99 0.34 -70.46
C GLU A 176 -14.83 -0.90 -71.33
N LEU A 177 -14.75 -2.09 -70.72
CA LEU A 177 -14.68 -3.35 -71.45
C LEU A 177 -15.93 -3.57 -72.32
N ARG A 178 -17.13 -3.33 -71.77
CA ARG A 178 -18.39 -3.42 -72.54
C ARG A 178 -18.40 -2.47 -73.73
N ASP A 179 -17.94 -1.24 -73.54
CA ASP A 179 -17.87 -0.25 -74.62
C ASP A 179 -16.88 -0.69 -75.72
N LYS A 180 -15.73 -1.25 -75.32
CA LYS A 180 -14.74 -1.80 -76.26
C LYS A 180 -15.26 -3.02 -77.02
N GLU A 181 -16.01 -3.90 -76.36
CA GLU A 181 -16.66 -5.03 -77.02
C GLU A 181 -17.70 -4.58 -78.06
N ASN A 182 -18.45 -3.52 -77.76
CA ASN A 182 -19.40 -2.92 -78.71
C ASN A 182 -18.67 -2.36 -79.94
N GLN A 183 -17.61 -1.58 -79.74
CA GLN A 183 -16.79 -1.02 -80.82
C GLN A 183 -16.19 -2.11 -81.72
N LEU A 184 -15.64 -3.17 -81.12
CA LEU A 184 -15.09 -4.30 -81.89
C LEU A 184 -16.16 -5.00 -82.74
N ARG A 185 -17.38 -5.14 -82.22
CA ARG A 185 -18.50 -5.73 -82.94
C ARG A 185 -18.93 -4.85 -84.12
N GLU A 186 -19.00 -3.54 -83.94
CA GLU A 186 -19.30 -2.58 -85.02
C GLU A 186 -18.24 -2.64 -86.12
N LEU A 187 -16.96 -2.52 -85.76
CA LEU A 187 -15.84 -2.60 -86.70
C LEU A 187 -15.82 -3.94 -87.46
N LYS A 188 -16.17 -5.05 -86.79
CA LYS A 188 -16.28 -6.36 -87.44
C LYS A 188 -17.42 -6.38 -88.46
N ASN A 189 -18.57 -5.80 -88.14
CA ASN A 189 -19.69 -5.71 -89.07
C ASN A 189 -19.34 -4.83 -90.29
N GLU A 190 -18.70 -3.69 -90.08
CA GLU A 190 -18.21 -2.82 -91.16
C GLU A 190 -17.20 -3.55 -92.06
N LEU A 191 -16.26 -4.28 -91.47
CA LEU A 191 -15.28 -5.06 -92.22
C LEU A 191 -15.95 -6.13 -93.10
N GLU A 192 -16.98 -6.82 -92.59
CA GLU A 192 -17.74 -7.80 -93.36
C GLU A 192 -18.57 -7.16 -94.49
N GLN A 193 -19.13 -5.96 -94.27
CA GLN A 193 -19.77 -5.19 -95.34
C GLN A 193 -18.78 -4.83 -96.45
N LEU A 194 -17.59 -4.32 -96.09
CA LEU A 194 -16.54 -3.99 -97.05
C LEU A 194 -16.08 -5.22 -97.85
N LYS A 195 -15.90 -6.37 -97.19
CA LYS A 195 -15.56 -7.63 -97.88
C LYS A 195 -16.63 -8.05 -98.88
N ARG A 196 -17.92 -7.94 -98.53
CA ARG A 196 -19.02 -8.27 -99.46
C ARG A 196 -18.97 -7.39 -100.71
N ILE A 197 -18.80 -6.07 -100.53
CA ILE A 197 -18.67 -5.11 -101.63
C ILE A 197 -17.50 -5.47 -102.55
N ASP A 198 -16.35 -5.83 -101.98
CA ASP A 198 -15.17 -6.22 -102.76
C ASP A 198 -15.37 -7.52 -103.56
N ILE A 199 -16.04 -8.51 -102.96
CA ILE A 199 -16.40 -9.77 -103.64
C ILE A 199 -17.38 -9.54 -104.80
N GLU A 200 -18.39 -8.68 -104.62
CA GLU A 200 -19.37 -8.33 -105.66
C GLU A 200 -18.76 -7.55 -106.83
N ARG A 201 -17.68 -6.81 -106.61
CA ARG A 201 -16.95 -6.06 -107.66
C ARG A 201 -15.95 -6.90 -108.46
N ARG A 202 -15.75 -8.18 -108.10
CA ARG A 202 -14.78 -9.06 -108.77
C ARG A 202 -15.37 -9.64 -110.07
N PRO A 203 -14.76 -9.43 -111.25
CA PRO A 203 -15.30 -9.94 -112.51
C PRO A 203 -15.26 -11.49 -112.56
N PRO A 204 -16.19 -12.15 -113.27
CA PRO A 204 -16.26 -13.61 -113.34
C PRO A 204 -14.97 -14.19 -113.94
N ARG A 205 -14.47 -15.28 -113.35
CA ARG A 205 -13.33 -16.02 -113.92
C ARG A 205 -13.71 -16.52 -115.32
N PRO A 206 -12.87 -16.29 -116.35
CA PRO A 206 -13.11 -16.87 -117.67
C PRO A 206 -13.09 -18.40 -117.58
N PRO A 207 -13.92 -19.11 -118.37
CA PRO A 207 -14.05 -20.56 -118.27
C PRO A 207 -12.75 -21.26 -118.67
N ASN A 208 -12.34 -22.25 -117.88
CA ASN A 208 -11.25 -23.15 -118.23
C ASN A 208 -11.62 -23.93 -119.50
N SER A 209 -10.72 -23.92 -120.48
CA SER A 209 -10.78 -24.80 -121.66
C SER A 209 -9.97 -26.07 -121.38
N PRO A 210 -10.37 -27.25 -121.92
CA PRO A 210 -9.83 -28.56 -121.54
C PRO A 210 -8.34 -28.76 -121.89
#